data_AF-A0A956B8Q4-F1
#
_entry.id   AF-A0A956B8Q4-F1
#
_cell.length_a   1.000
_cell.length_b   1.000
_cell.length_c   1.000
_cell.angle_alpha   90.00
_cell.angle_beta   90.00
_cell.angle_gamma   90.00
#
_symmetry.space_group_name_H-M   'P 1'
#
loop_
_entity.id
_entity.type
_entity.pdbx_description
1 polymer ?
#
loop_
_entity_poly.entity_id
_entity_poly.type
_entity_poly.pdbx_seq_one_letter_code
_entity_poly.pdbx_strand_id
1 'polypeptide(L)'
;MRKSLMQTLKKVDDVLEVLVFDWALHPRRRAKTLAVTALAGALAMHTFQATPTLTPEEAFEAGTEMLSKKARAPEAVRLLELASAGMKEDARVWQNLGHAYLGADRPGEAVVAYTRATNLDPSVSHLFFLGYAQIKNDLPEVALGYYDQILEKNAFFYPALAYQ
;
A
#
# COMPACT_ATOMS: atom_id res chain seq x y z
N MET A 1 -38.77 -4.52 -25.29
CA MET A 1 -37.89 -3.46 -24.73
C MET A 1 -36.43 -3.85 -24.51
N ARG A 2 -36.00 -5.13 -24.56
CA ARG A 2 -34.57 -5.53 -24.36
C ARG A 2 -33.58 -5.14 -25.47
N LYS A 3 -34.05 -4.85 -26.69
CA LYS A 3 -33.16 -4.49 -27.82
C LYS A 3 -32.53 -3.08 -27.68
N SER A 4 -33.05 -2.22 -26.81
CA SER A 4 -32.54 -0.84 -26.64
C SER A 4 -31.43 -0.71 -25.59
N LEU A 5 -31.28 -1.67 -24.67
CA LEU A 5 -30.32 -1.55 -23.56
C LEU A 5 -28.88 -1.93 -23.97
N MET A 6 -28.72 -2.71 -25.05
CA MET A 6 -27.40 -3.14 -25.53
C MET A 6 -26.68 -2.06 -26.36
N GLN A 7 -27.40 -1.07 -26.89
CA GLN A 7 -26.81 -0.05 -27.75
C GLN A 7 -26.17 1.13 -26.99
N THR A 8 -26.36 1.22 -25.67
CA THR A 8 -25.91 2.36 -24.86
C THR A 8 -24.85 2.04 -23.81
N LEU A 9 -24.40 0.78 -23.68
CA LEU A 9 -23.37 0.41 -22.70
C LEU A 9 -21.98 0.79 -23.24
N LYS A 10 -21.49 1.96 -22.84
CA LYS A 10 -20.23 2.56 -23.31
C LYS A 10 -19.04 2.29 -22.37
N LYS A 11 -19.26 1.74 -21.17
CA LYS A 11 -18.21 1.43 -20.18
C LYS A 11 -18.41 0.05 -19.55
N VAL A 12 -17.31 -0.54 -19.09
CA VAL A 12 -17.25 -1.88 -18.46
C VAL A 12 -18.12 -1.94 -17.20
N ASP A 13 -18.21 -0.85 -16.46
CA ASP A 13 -18.99 -0.76 -15.22
C ASP A 13 -20.51 -0.86 -15.46
N ASP A 14 -21.01 -0.29 -16.56
CA ASP A 14 -22.44 -0.31 -16.91
C ASP A 14 -22.93 -1.75 -17.21
N VAL A 15 -22.02 -2.63 -17.63
CA VAL A 15 -22.30 -4.05 -17.92
C VAL A 15 -22.44 -4.84 -16.61
N LEU A 16 -21.70 -4.45 -15.56
CA LEU A 16 -21.70 -5.14 -14.27
C LEU A 16 -23.02 -4.92 -13.51
N GLU A 17 -23.60 -3.71 -13.55
CA GLU A 17 -24.88 -3.44 -12.85
C GLU A 17 -26.07 -4.21 -13.45
N VAL A 18 -26.14 -4.33 -14.78
CA VAL A 18 -27.22 -5.07 -15.46
C VAL A 18 -27.14 -6.58 -15.17
N LEU A 19 -25.93 -7.11 -14.92
CA LEU A 19 -25.71 -8.51 -14.60
C LEU A 19 -26.08 -8.89 -13.16
N VAL A 20 -26.04 -7.93 -12.23
CA VAL A 20 -26.42 -8.16 -10.82
C VAL A 20 -27.94 -8.27 -10.65
N PHE A 21 -28.74 -7.57 -11.47
CA PHE A 21 -30.20 -7.53 -11.29
C PHE A 21 -30.95 -8.76 -11.87
N ASP A 22 -30.39 -9.46 -12.86
CA ASP A 22 -30.98 -10.68 -13.46
C ASP A 22 -30.59 -11.99 -12.68
N TRP A 23 -29.80 -11.85 -11.59
CA TRP A 23 -29.27 -12.93 -10.74
C TRP A 23 -30.35 -13.65 -9.91
N ALA A 24 -31.48 -12.99 -9.63
CA ALA A 24 -32.45 -13.45 -8.64
C ALA A 24 -33.50 -14.47 -9.16
N LEU A 25 -33.62 -14.73 -10.47
CA LEU A 25 -34.81 -15.40 -11.01
C LEU A 25 -34.63 -16.83 -11.57
N HIS A 26 -33.41 -17.31 -11.88
CA HIS A 26 -33.29 -18.59 -12.64
C HIS A 26 -32.11 -19.52 -12.25
N PRO A 27 -32.32 -20.53 -11.39
CA PRO A 27 -31.26 -21.41 -10.85
C PRO A 27 -30.68 -22.46 -11.82
N ARG A 28 -31.29 -22.68 -13.00
CA ARG A 28 -30.83 -23.72 -13.98
C ARG A 28 -29.70 -23.27 -14.92
N ARG A 29 -29.28 -22.00 -14.89
CA ARG A 29 -28.15 -21.49 -15.69
C ARG A 29 -26.80 -21.50 -14.96
N ARG A 30 -26.68 -22.22 -13.83
CA ARG A 30 -25.47 -22.25 -12.99
C ARG A 30 -24.24 -22.91 -13.64
N ALA A 31 -24.41 -23.88 -14.55
CA ALA A 31 -23.30 -24.70 -15.03
C ALA A 31 -22.47 -24.07 -16.16
N LYS A 32 -23.06 -23.21 -17.01
CA LYS A 32 -22.31 -22.61 -18.14
C LYS A 32 -21.51 -21.37 -17.74
N THR A 33 -21.90 -20.69 -16.67
CA THR A 33 -21.26 -19.44 -16.20
C THR A 33 -19.98 -19.70 -15.42
N LEU A 34 -19.90 -20.80 -14.67
CA LEU A 34 -18.67 -21.21 -13.96
C LEU A 34 -17.49 -21.42 -14.91
N ALA A 35 -17.74 -21.94 -16.11
CA ALA A 35 -16.70 -22.14 -17.12
C ALA A 35 -16.14 -20.82 -17.66
N VAL A 36 -16.98 -19.78 -17.81
CA VAL A 36 -16.56 -18.48 -18.34
C VAL A 36 -15.83 -17.65 -17.28
N THR A 37 -16.25 -17.70 -16.02
CA THR A 37 -15.54 -17.02 -14.91
C THR A 37 -14.20 -17.69 -14.60
N ALA A 38 -14.12 -19.02 -14.70
CA ALA A 38 -12.85 -19.74 -14.56
C ALA A 38 -11.90 -19.45 -15.73
N LEU A 39 -12.41 -19.37 -16.98
CA LEU A 39 -11.58 -18.99 -18.13
C LEU A 39 -11.11 -17.53 -18.05
N ALA A 40 -11.94 -16.61 -17.56
CA ALA A 40 -11.55 -15.21 -17.40
C ALA A 40 -10.51 -15.03 -16.27
N GLY A 41 -10.63 -15.79 -15.17
CA GLY A 41 -9.61 -15.84 -14.12
C GLY A 41 -8.31 -16.49 -14.58
N ALA A 42 -8.40 -17.55 -15.40
CA ALA A 42 -7.23 -18.21 -15.99
C ALA A 42 -6.55 -17.37 -17.07
N LEU A 43 -7.32 -16.61 -17.87
CA LEU A 43 -6.75 -15.63 -18.80
C LEU A 43 -6.16 -14.42 -18.08
N ALA A 44 -6.73 -13.96 -16.96
CA ALA A 44 -6.11 -12.92 -16.14
C ALA A 44 -4.77 -13.38 -15.52
N MET A 45 -4.63 -14.68 -15.20
CA MET A 45 -3.35 -15.28 -14.86
C MET A 45 -2.40 -15.41 -16.07
N HIS A 46 -2.92 -15.60 -17.29
CA HIS A 46 -2.12 -15.78 -18.52
C HIS A 46 -1.75 -14.49 -19.25
N THR A 47 -2.48 -13.39 -19.02
CA THR A 47 -2.14 -12.03 -19.47
C THR A 47 -1.45 -11.23 -18.37
N PHE A 48 -0.89 -11.92 -17.38
CA PHE A 48 0.29 -11.44 -16.65
C PHE A 48 1.38 -11.26 -17.72
N GLN A 49 1.33 -10.12 -18.42
CA GLN A 49 2.47 -9.60 -19.14
C GLN A 49 3.62 -9.75 -18.16
N ALA A 50 4.64 -10.52 -18.56
CA ALA A 50 5.87 -10.66 -17.80
C ALA A 50 6.48 -9.25 -17.70
N THR A 51 5.97 -8.47 -16.74
CA THR A 51 6.73 -7.41 -16.12
C THR A 51 8.04 -8.07 -15.75
N PRO A 52 9.21 -7.46 -16.05
CA PRO A 52 10.44 -7.96 -15.48
C PRO A 52 10.17 -8.12 -13.99
N THR A 53 10.16 -9.38 -13.52
CA THR A 53 9.94 -9.67 -12.10
C THR A 53 11.20 -9.18 -11.43
N LEU A 54 11.18 -7.90 -11.05
CA LEU A 54 12.22 -7.31 -10.22
C LEU A 54 12.34 -8.20 -9.00
N THR A 55 13.56 -8.57 -8.66
CA THR A 55 13.80 -9.19 -7.36
C THR A 55 13.38 -8.21 -6.26
N PRO A 56 13.05 -8.69 -5.05
CA PRO A 56 12.77 -7.81 -3.93
C PRO A 56 13.87 -6.77 -3.69
N GLU A 57 15.13 -7.15 -3.91
CA GLU A 57 16.29 -6.28 -3.79
C GLU A 57 16.33 -5.19 -4.88
N GLU A 58 16.11 -5.56 -6.15
CA GLU A 58 16.02 -4.61 -7.26
C GLU A 58 14.85 -3.64 -7.07
N ALA A 59 13.72 -4.14 -6.55
CA ALA A 59 12.56 -3.33 -6.22
C ALA A 59 12.87 -2.36 -5.06
N PHE A 60 13.65 -2.79 -4.06
CA PHE A 60 14.09 -1.93 -2.97
C PHE A 60 15.00 -0.81 -3.45
N GLU A 61 15.99 -1.13 -4.30
CA GLU A 61 16.91 -0.15 -4.88
C GLU A 61 16.15 0.88 -5.73
N ALA A 62 15.32 0.41 -6.67
CA ALA A 62 14.53 1.28 -7.52
C ALA A 62 13.54 2.13 -6.70
N GLY A 63 12.87 1.55 -5.71
CA GLY A 63 11.95 2.26 -4.83
C GLY A 63 12.64 3.36 -4.02
N THR A 64 13.84 3.08 -3.52
CA THR A 64 14.66 4.04 -2.77
C THR A 64 15.14 5.18 -3.67
N GLU A 65 15.56 4.88 -4.91
CA GLU A 65 15.93 5.92 -5.89
C GLU A 65 14.74 6.86 -6.19
N MET A 66 13.54 6.30 -6.34
CA MET A 66 12.34 7.08 -6.62
C MET A 66 11.93 7.97 -5.45
N LEU A 67 12.14 7.49 -4.23
CA LEU A 67 11.95 8.26 -3.01
C LEU A 67 12.93 9.45 -2.95
N SER A 68 14.21 9.23 -3.28
CA SER A 68 15.23 10.30 -3.31
C SER A 68 14.93 11.39 -4.33
N LYS A 69 14.32 11.04 -5.46
CA LYS A 69 13.95 12.02 -6.50
C LYS A 69 12.76 12.90 -6.12
N LYS A 70 12.12 12.70 -4.95
CA LYS A 70 11.00 13.48 -4.37
C LYS A 70 9.79 13.74 -5.30
N ALA A 71 9.74 13.16 -6.49
CA ALA A 71 8.79 13.52 -7.54
C ALA A 71 7.75 12.41 -7.83
N ARG A 72 7.88 11.22 -7.19
CA ARG A 72 7.07 10.05 -7.54
C ARG A 72 6.73 9.15 -6.34
N ALA A 73 6.08 9.73 -5.33
CA ALA A 73 5.67 8.98 -4.14
C ALA A 73 4.81 7.73 -4.46
N PRO A 74 3.83 7.76 -5.37
CA PRO A 74 3.04 6.56 -5.69
C PRO A 74 3.85 5.42 -6.34
N GLU A 75 4.84 5.76 -7.17
CA GLU A 75 5.70 4.76 -7.83
C GLU A 75 6.68 4.14 -6.83
N ALA A 76 7.24 4.96 -5.94
CA ALA A 76 8.07 4.49 -4.83
C ALA A 76 7.31 3.52 -3.91
N VAL A 77 6.04 3.85 -3.58
CA VAL A 77 5.19 2.96 -2.77
C VAL A 77 5.06 1.58 -3.42
N ARG A 78 4.69 1.51 -4.72
CA ARG A 78 4.51 0.22 -5.40
C ARG A 78 5.77 -0.65 -5.37
N LEU A 79 6.94 -0.05 -5.60
CA LEU A 79 8.23 -0.75 -5.59
C LEU A 79 8.62 -1.22 -4.19
N LEU A 80 8.38 -0.38 -3.18
CA LEU A 80 8.69 -0.71 -1.79
C LEU A 80 7.70 -1.70 -1.17
N GLU A 81 6.45 -1.72 -1.61
CA GLU A 81 5.48 -2.77 -1.26
C GLU A 81 5.95 -4.13 -1.79
N LEU A 82 6.41 -4.19 -3.05
CA LEU A 82 7.00 -5.40 -3.64
C LEU A 82 8.24 -5.85 -2.86
N ALA A 83 9.16 -4.93 -2.55
CA ALA A 83 10.33 -5.23 -1.75
C ALA A 83 9.96 -5.78 -0.36
N SER A 84 8.98 -5.16 0.31
CA SER A 84 8.54 -5.56 1.65
C SER A 84 7.95 -6.97 1.71
N ALA A 85 7.40 -7.45 0.58
CA ALA A 85 6.87 -8.80 0.48
C ALA A 85 7.98 -9.87 0.44
N GLY A 86 9.16 -9.55 -0.09
CA GLY A 86 10.31 -10.47 -0.16
C GLY A 86 11.33 -10.27 0.96
N MET A 87 11.49 -9.05 1.45
CA MET A 87 12.48 -8.64 2.45
C MET A 87 11.82 -8.33 3.81
N LYS A 88 10.98 -9.25 4.29
CA LYS A 88 10.07 -9.03 5.43
C LYS A 88 10.75 -8.67 6.76
N GLU A 89 12.01 -9.02 6.91
CA GLU A 89 12.82 -8.84 8.12
C GLU A 89 13.82 -7.68 8.02
N ASP A 90 13.85 -6.96 6.89
CA ASP A 90 14.72 -5.80 6.72
C ASP A 90 14.00 -4.52 7.16
N ALA A 91 14.41 -3.97 8.31
CA ALA A 91 13.84 -2.74 8.86
C ALA A 91 13.94 -1.55 7.89
N ARG A 92 14.97 -1.50 7.03
CA ARG A 92 15.20 -0.39 6.08
C ARG A 92 14.11 -0.33 5.02
N VAL A 93 13.63 -1.49 4.58
CA VAL A 93 12.53 -1.59 3.60
C VAL A 93 11.26 -0.99 4.18
N TRP A 94 10.93 -1.36 5.42
CA TRP A 94 9.77 -0.84 6.13
C TRP A 94 9.88 0.66 6.43
N GLN A 95 11.08 1.15 6.78
CA GLN A 95 11.32 2.58 6.96
C GLN A 95 11.11 3.36 5.66
N ASN A 96 11.68 2.89 4.55
CA ASN A 96 11.53 3.55 3.25
C ASN A 96 10.08 3.50 2.75
N LEU A 97 9.37 2.40 3.00
CA LEU A 97 7.95 2.28 2.69
C LEU A 97 7.13 3.29 3.51
N GLY A 98 7.45 3.49 4.80
CA GLY A 98 6.85 4.54 5.62
C GLY A 98 7.06 5.95 5.06
N HIS A 99 8.29 6.26 4.62
CA HIS A 99 8.58 7.54 3.96
C HIS A 99 7.78 7.72 2.67
N ALA A 100 7.67 6.65 1.87
CA ALA A 100 6.93 6.67 0.61
C ALA A 100 5.43 6.91 0.86
N TYR A 101 4.84 6.27 1.88
CA TYR A 101 3.46 6.51 2.28
C TYR A 101 3.21 7.94 2.76
N LEU A 102 4.11 8.50 3.59
CA LEU A 102 4.00 9.92 3.98
C LEU A 102 4.08 10.86 2.78
N GLY A 103 4.99 10.59 1.84
CA GLY A 103 5.09 11.35 0.59
C GLY A 103 3.87 11.21 -0.31
N ALA A 104 3.09 10.15 -0.15
CA ALA A 104 1.86 9.87 -0.89
C ALA A 104 0.58 10.29 -0.14
N ASP A 105 0.71 11.06 0.95
CA ASP A 105 -0.40 11.50 1.81
C ASP A 105 -1.23 10.35 2.40
N ARG A 106 -0.53 9.26 2.75
CA ARG A 106 -1.08 8.01 3.33
C ARG A 106 -0.52 7.77 4.75
N PRO A 107 -0.81 8.65 5.72
CA PRO A 107 -0.16 8.61 7.03
C PRO A 107 -0.52 7.37 7.86
N GLY A 108 -1.73 6.84 7.73
CA GLY A 108 -2.15 5.62 8.43
C GLY A 108 -1.30 4.40 8.03
N GLU A 109 -1.04 4.21 6.73
CA GLU A 109 -0.16 3.13 6.27
C GLU A 109 1.31 3.38 6.62
N ALA A 110 1.74 4.64 6.67
CA ALA A 110 3.07 4.99 7.16
C ALA A 110 3.28 4.56 8.61
N VAL A 111 2.30 4.79 9.49
CA VAL A 111 2.34 4.34 10.89
C VAL A 111 2.53 2.82 10.97
N VAL A 112 1.82 2.04 10.15
CA VAL A 112 1.98 0.57 10.10
C VAL A 112 3.40 0.19 9.68
N ALA A 113 3.92 0.81 8.62
CA ALA A 113 5.27 0.53 8.12
C ALA A 113 6.36 0.89 9.15
N TYR A 114 6.29 2.06 9.77
CA TYR A 114 7.26 2.46 10.81
C TYR A 114 7.15 1.63 12.09
N THR A 115 5.94 1.19 12.46
CA THR A 115 5.75 0.25 13.57
C THR A 115 6.50 -1.05 13.28
N ARG A 116 6.40 -1.56 12.04
CA ARG A 116 7.14 -2.75 11.62
C ARG A 116 8.66 -2.54 11.64
N ALA A 117 9.14 -1.40 11.15
CA ALA A 117 10.56 -1.05 11.22
C ALA A 117 11.08 -1.00 12.67
N THR A 118 10.32 -0.36 13.57
CA THR A 118 10.65 -0.23 15.01
C THR A 118 10.68 -1.59 15.71
N ASN A 119 9.78 -2.51 15.35
CA ASN A 119 9.76 -3.87 15.92
C ASN A 119 10.95 -4.72 15.45
N LEU A 120 11.46 -4.49 14.25
CA LEU A 120 12.62 -5.21 13.70
C LEU A 120 13.95 -4.61 14.23
N ASP A 121 14.02 -3.29 14.30
CA ASP A 121 15.17 -2.55 14.83
C ASP A 121 14.68 -1.39 15.73
N PRO A 122 14.70 -1.55 17.06
CA PRO A 122 14.23 -0.56 18.03
C PRO A 122 15.14 0.68 18.20
N SER A 123 15.47 1.36 17.10
CA SER A 123 16.31 2.55 17.10
C SER A 123 15.54 3.83 17.46
N VAL A 124 16.23 4.83 18.01
CA VAL A 124 15.69 6.17 18.27
C VAL A 124 15.16 6.82 16.99
N SER A 125 15.83 6.60 15.86
CA SER A 125 15.41 7.12 14.56
C SER A 125 14.07 6.53 14.09
N HIS A 126 13.88 5.20 14.21
CA HIS A 126 12.61 4.57 13.84
C HIS A 126 11.46 5.03 14.74
N LEU A 127 11.72 5.16 16.04
CA LEU A 127 10.74 5.67 17.00
C LEU A 127 10.34 7.12 16.67
N PHE A 128 11.31 7.95 16.25
CA PHE A 128 11.05 9.33 15.84
C PHE A 128 10.15 9.40 14.61
N PHE A 129 10.43 8.58 13.58
CA PHE A 129 9.61 8.52 12.38
C PHE A 129 8.21 7.99 12.64
N LEU A 130 8.05 7.04 13.57
CA LEU A 130 6.74 6.57 14.01
C LEU A 130 5.95 7.71 14.68
N GLY A 131 6.56 8.45 15.60
CA GLY A 131 5.93 9.64 16.21
C GLY A 131 5.54 10.69 15.17
N TYR A 132 6.42 10.97 14.21
CA TYR A 132 6.13 11.91 13.14
C TYR A 132 4.96 11.45 12.26
N ALA A 133 4.90 10.16 11.91
CA ALA A 133 3.77 9.61 11.16
C ALA A 133 2.44 9.69 11.93
N GLN A 134 2.45 9.52 13.26
CA GLN A 134 1.26 9.67 14.09
C GLN A 134 0.74 11.11 14.11
N ILE A 135 1.63 12.12 14.17
CA ILE A 135 1.22 13.53 14.03
C ILE A 135 0.56 13.75 12.68
N LYS A 136 1.15 13.23 11.60
CA LYS A 136 0.58 13.34 10.25
C LYS A 136 -0.72 12.56 10.08
N ASN A 137 -0.99 11.59 10.94
CA ASN A 137 -2.21 10.79 10.99
C ASN A 137 -3.28 11.39 11.94
N ASP A 138 -3.15 12.67 12.32
CA ASP A 138 -4.04 13.38 13.25
C ASP A 138 -4.16 12.72 14.64
N LEU A 139 -3.12 12.00 15.08
CA LEU A 139 -3.02 11.38 16.41
C LEU A 139 -1.80 11.91 17.20
N PRO A 140 -1.71 13.23 17.45
CA PRO A 140 -0.53 13.83 18.08
C PRO A 140 -0.31 13.36 19.54
N GLU A 141 -1.38 13.00 20.26
CA GLU A 141 -1.25 12.56 21.66
C GLU A 141 -0.46 11.25 21.80
N VAL A 142 -0.55 10.36 20.81
CA VAL A 142 0.24 9.12 20.77
C VAL A 142 1.71 9.42 20.47
N ALA A 143 1.99 10.47 19.68
CA ALA A 143 3.34 10.84 19.30
C ALA A 143 4.17 11.39 20.48
N LEU A 144 3.53 12.12 21.40
CA LEU A 144 4.19 12.69 22.58
C LEU A 144 4.86 11.60 23.44
N GLY A 145 4.16 10.50 23.69
CA GLY A 145 4.72 9.39 24.45
C GLY A 145 5.93 8.71 23.78
N TYR A 146 6.07 8.82 22.46
CA TYR A 146 7.26 8.34 21.75
C TYR A 146 8.42 9.33 21.85
N TYR A 147 8.15 10.64 21.80
CA TYR A 147 9.18 11.66 21.95
C TYR A 147 9.76 11.72 23.36
N ASP A 148 8.95 11.52 24.39
CA ASP A 148 9.44 11.38 25.76
C ASP A 148 10.44 10.22 25.88
N GLN A 149 10.09 9.05 25.34
CA GLN A 149 11.00 7.89 25.31
C GLN A 149 12.30 8.17 24.53
N ILE A 150 12.23 8.97 23.46
CA ILE A 150 13.41 9.36 22.68
C ILE A 150 14.34 10.24 23.52
N LEU A 151 13.78 11.21 24.24
CA LEU A 151 14.55 12.14 25.07
C LEU A 151 15.11 11.45 26.33
N GLU A 152 14.42 10.47 26.89
CA GLU A 152 14.97 9.62 27.96
C GLU A 152 16.21 8.84 27.48
N LYS A 153 16.17 8.28 26.27
CA LYS A 153 17.28 7.51 25.70
C LYS A 153 18.40 8.39 25.17
N ASN A 154 18.06 9.57 24.66
CA ASN A 154 19.01 10.54 24.11
C ASN A 154 18.48 11.96 24.33
N ALA A 155 18.90 12.55 25.45
CA ALA A 155 18.51 13.90 25.86
C ALA A 155 18.89 15.00 24.86
N PHE A 156 19.79 14.72 23.91
CA PHE A 156 20.25 15.68 22.89
C PHE A 156 19.71 15.35 21.49
N PHE A 157 18.65 14.55 21.37
CA PHE A 157 18.04 14.26 20.07
C PHE A 157 17.24 15.48 19.55
N TYR A 158 17.96 16.38 18.87
CA TYR A 158 17.44 17.65 18.34
C TYR A 158 16.12 17.55 17.55
N PRO A 159 15.86 16.50 16.74
CA PRO A 159 14.59 16.42 16.01
C PRO A 159 13.36 16.27 16.91
N ALA A 160 13.46 15.67 18.10
CA ALA A 160 12.33 15.53 19.03
C ALA A 160 12.09 16.78 19.88
N LEU A 161 13.12 17.60 20.13
CA LEU A 161 13.00 18.86 20.87
C LEU A 161 12.09 19.89 20.18
N ALA A 162 11.91 19.77 18.86
CA ALA A 162 11.03 20.65 18.08
C ALA A 162 9.52 20.39 18.32
N TYR A 163 9.17 19.34 19.07
CA TYR A 163 7.79 18.90 19.32
C TYR A 163 7.39 18.95 20.82
N GLN A 164 8.21 19.59 21.66
CA GLN A 164 7.86 20.00 23.04
C GLN A 164 7.15 21.36 23.03
#